data_AF-A0A0F4ZEP3-F1
#
_entry.id   AF-A0A0F4ZEP3-F1
#
_cell.length_a   1.000
_cell.length_b   1.000
_cell.length_c   1.000
_cell.angle_alpha   90.00
_cell.angle_beta   90.00
_cell.angle_gamma   90.00
#
_symmetry.space_group_name_H-M   'P 1'
#
loop_
_entity.id
_entity.type
_entity.pdbx_description
1 polymer ?
#
loop_
_entity_poly.entity_id
_entity_poly.type
_entity_poly.pdbx_seq_one_letter_code
_entity_poly.pdbx_strand_id
1 'polypeptide(L)'
;STPTTPSGVDFNGHFVTVGAFPIGIDPEKFVEGLERPTVKDRVAALSRKFDGVKLIVGVDRLDYIKGVPQKLHAMEVFLTEHPEWVGKIVLVQVAVPSRQDVEEYQNLRAVVNELVGRINGRFGTIEFMPIHFLHQSVSFDELTALYRMSDVCLVSSTRDGMNLVSYEYIATQRDRHGVMILSEFTGAAQSLNGSLIVNPWNTEDLANAIHEAVTMSPEAKKSNYEKLEKYVFKYTSAWWGATFVNELTRCAGEVPKSLRNVGGSIVTTSVPVSSSAALAASVVVPAATSTNKNNSSSNNNNNNNNNSTPVAPIEEKPLEESKAAQ
;
A
#
# COMPACT_ATOMS: atom_id res chain seq x y z
N SER A 1 8.02 -35.27 -2.22
CA SER A 1 7.37 -33.99 -2.55
C SER A 1 5.95 -34.06 -2.09
N THR A 2 5.42 -32.99 -1.50
CA THR A 2 4.02 -32.88 -1.12
C THR A 2 3.20 -32.63 -2.40
N PRO A 3 2.19 -33.45 -2.76
CA PRO A 3 1.37 -33.20 -3.94
C PRO A 3 0.60 -31.87 -3.81
N THR A 4 0.55 -31.10 -4.89
CA THR A 4 -0.09 -29.78 -4.91
C THR A 4 -1.03 -29.65 -6.12
N THR A 5 -2.14 -28.95 -5.92
CA THR A 5 -3.07 -28.50 -6.96
C THR A 5 -3.21 -26.98 -6.89
N PRO A 6 -3.78 -26.31 -7.92
CA PRO A 6 -4.05 -24.87 -7.83
C PRO A 6 -4.96 -24.47 -6.66
N SER A 7 -5.77 -25.40 -6.14
CA SER A 7 -6.73 -25.17 -5.06
C SER A 7 -6.25 -25.66 -3.68
N GLY A 8 -5.08 -26.29 -3.58
CA GLY A 8 -4.65 -26.85 -2.28
C GLY A 8 -3.46 -27.80 -2.31
N VAL A 9 -3.13 -28.33 -1.14
CA VAL A 9 -1.94 -29.16 -0.87
C VAL A 9 -2.36 -30.43 -0.15
N ASP A 10 -1.94 -31.60 -0.64
CA ASP A 10 -2.13 -32.88 0.04
C ASP A 10 -0.99 -33.15 1.02
N PHE A 11 -1.27 -33.12 2.32
CA PHE A 11 -0.27 -33.35 3.35
C PHE A 11 -0.77 -34.36 4.39
N ASN A 12 -0.02 -35.45 4.60
CA ASN A 12 -0.32 -36.50 5.57
C ASN A 12 -1.76 -37.06 5.49
N GLY A 13 -2.29 -37.23 4.27
CA GLY A 13 -3.66 -37.72 4.06
C GLY A 13 -4.75 -36.66 4.26
N HIS A 14 -4.39 -35.39 4.46
CA HIS A 14 -5.30 -34.26 4.51
C HIS A 14 -5.12 -33.34 3.31
N PHE A 15 -6.22 -33.01 2.63
CA PHE A 15 -6.20 -31.98 1.58
C PHE A 15 -6.45 -30.60 2.22
N VAL A 16 -5.44 -29.73 2.16
CA VAL A 16 -5.50 -28.35 2.66
C VAL A 16 -5.86 -27.42 1.52
N THR A 17 -7.05 -26.83 1.56
CA THR A 17 -7.47 -25.83 0.56
C THR A 17 -6.71 -24.52 0.75
N VAL A 18 -6.23 -23.93 -0.34
CA VAL A 18 -5.53 -22.64 -0.35
C VAL A 18 -6.30 -21.67 -1.23
N GLY A 19 -6.63 -20.49 -0.68
CA GLY A 19 -7.37 -19.45 -1.39
C GLY A 19 -6.89 -18.05 -1.04
N ALA A 20 -7.15 -17.09 -1.93
CA ALA A 20 -6.83 -15.68 -1.74
C ALA A 20 -8.12 -14.90 -1.49
N PHE A 21 -8.17 -14.19 -0.36
CA PHE A 21 -9.32 -13.42 0.08
C PHE A 21 -8.86 -12.01 0.44
N PRO A 22 -8.89 -11.05 -0.52
CA PRO A 22 -8.45 -9.68 -0.25
C PRO A 22 -9.38 -9.05 0.78
N ILE A 23 -8.81 -8.58 1.89
CA ILE A 23 -9.54 -7.93 2.96
C ILE A 23 -9.94 -6.50 2.55
N GLY A 24 -11.20 -6.14 2.82
CA GLY A 24 -11.71 -4.77 2.67
C GLY A 24 -11.91 -4.07 4.01
N ILE A 25 -12.47 -2.86 3.95
CA ILE A 25 -12.88 -2.09 5.14
C ILE A 25 -14.41 -2.09 5.31
N ASP A 26 -14.88 -1.49 6.39
CA ASP A 26 -16.24 -0.97 6.48
C ASP A 26 -16.23 0.50 6.02
N PRO A 27 -16.57 0.79 4.75
CA PRO A 27 -16.48 2.15 4.22
C PRO A 27 -17.57 3.07 4.78
N GLU A 28 -18.71 2.52 5.21
CA GLU A 28 -19.82 3.35 5.71
C GLU A 28 -19.48 4.00 7.04
N LYS A 29 -18.62 3.36 7.85
CA LYS A 29 -18.04 3.98 9.05
C LYS A 29 -17.36 5.33 8.74
N PHE A 30 -16.71 5.46 7.58
CA PHE A 30 -16.07 6.72 7.18
C PHE A 30 -17.06 7.72 6.61
N VAL A 31 -18.06 7.25 5.85
CA VAL A 31 -19.17 8.10 5.36
C VAL A 31 -19.95 8.71 6.52
N GLU A 32 -20.35 7.90 7.50
CA GLU A 32 -21.00 8.36 8.73
C GLU A 32 -20.05 9.24 9.56
N GLY A 33 -18.76 8.92 9.56
CA GLY A 33 -17.71 9.72 10.19
C GLY A 33 -17.68 11.16 9.69
N LEU A 34 -17.85 11.38 8.38
CA LEU A 34 -17.91 12.70 7.77
C LEU A 34 -19.12 13.53 8.21
N GLU A 35 -20.20 12.88 8.64
CA GLU A 35 -21.41 13.56 9.10
C GLU A 35 -21.29 14.13 10.52
N ARG A 36 -20.28 13.69 11.28
CA ARG A 36 -20.06 14.11 12.67
C ARG A 36 -19.68 15.59 12.75
N PRO A 37 -20.27 16.38 13.69
CA PRO A 37 -19.95 17.80 13.84
C PRO A 37 -18.47 18.08 14.03
N THR A 38 -17.79 17.26 14.85
CA THR A 38 -16.34 17.37 15.11
C THR A 38 -15.50 17.24 13.83
N VAL A 39 -15.89 16.37 12.91
CA VAL A 39 -15.21 16.18 11.62
C VAL A 39 -15.51 17.34 10.68
N LYS A 40 -16.76 17.79 10.60
CA LYS A 40 -17.15 18.96 9.77
C LYS A 40 -16.42 20.23 10.20
N ASP A 41 -16.36 20.50 11.50
CA ASP A 41 -15.63 21.64 12.06
C ASP A 41 -14.13 21.55 11.74
N ARG A 42 -13.56 20.34 11.84
CA ARG A 42 -12.16 20.10 11.52
C ARG A 42 -11.85 20.28 10.03
N VAL A 43 -12.70 19.76 9.15
CA VAL A 43 -12.63 19.96 7.69
C VAL A 43 -12.69 21.46 7.37
N ALA A 44 -13.60 22.21 7.99
CA ALA A 44 -13.70 23.66 7.78
C ALA A 44 -12.44 24.41 8.25
N ALA A 45 -11.85 24.00 9.39
CA ALA A 45 -10.60 24.58 9.89
C ALA A 45 -9.41 24.29 8.95
N LEU A 46 -9.29 23.04 8.49
CA LEU A 46 -8.25 22.65 7.54
C LEU A 46 -8.42 23.34 6.18
N SER A 47 -9.66 23.50 5.71
CA SER A 47 -9.95 24.22 4.47
C SER A 47 -9.53 25.68 4.52
N ARG A 48 -9.70 26.36 5.66
CA ARG A 48 -9.20 27.74 5.84
C ARG A 48 -7.67 27.79 5.91
N LYS A 49 -7.05 26.81 6.58
CA LYS A 49 -5.59 26.75 6.75
C LYS A 49 -4.87 26.51 5.42
N PHE A 50 -5.41 25.64 4.58
CA PHE A 50 -4.81 25.22 3.32
C PHE A 50 -5.54 25.78 2.10
N ASP A 51 -6.15 26.95 2.25
CA ASP A 51 -6.83 27.61 1.13
C ASP A 51 -5.84 27.89 -0.02
N GLY A 52 -6.24 27.55 -1.24
CA GLY A 52 -5.37 27.64 -2.42
C GLY A 52 -4.17 26.67 -2.46
N VAL A 53 -4.02 25.78 -1.47
CA VAL A 53 -2.90 24.83 -1.37
C VAL A 53 -3.38 23.41 -1.61
N LYS A 54 -2.66 22.66 -2.46
CA LYS A 54 -2.90 21.23 -2.69
C LYS A 54 -2.39 20.40 -1.52
N LEU A 55 -3.19 19.42 -1.10
CA LEU A 55 -2.84 18.53 0.01
C LEU A 55 -2.57 17.11 -0.48
N ILE A 56 -1.35 16.64 -0.24
CA ILE A 56 -0.99 15.22 -0.32
C ILE A 56 -1.03 14.65 1.10
N VAL A 57 -1.67 13.50 1.28
CA VAL A 57 -1.64 12.77 2.55
C VAL A 57 -0.90 11.44 2.41
N GLY A 58 -0.01 11.18 3.36
CA GLY A 58 0.55 9.87 3.62
C GLY A 58 0.23 9.46 5.05
N VAL A 59 -0.35 8.28 5.23
CA VAL A 59 -0.62 7.71 6.57
C VAL A 59 -0.04 6.32 6.61
N ASP A 60 0.98 6.14 7.43
CA ASP A 60 1.72 4.90 7.50
C ASP A 60 2.14 4.63 8.95
N ARG A 61 2.31 3.37 9.30
CA ARG A 61 3.19 3.05 10.43
C ARG A 61 4.61 3.42 10.03
N LEU A 62 5.41 3.90 10.99
CA LEU A 62 6.83 4.12 10.74
C LEU A 62 7.53 2.76 10.69
N ASP A 63 7.53 2.17 9.50
CA ASP A 63 8.01 0.82 9.20
C ASP A 63 8.75 0.85 7.85
N TYR A 64 9.85 0.11 7.75
CA TYR A 64 10.75 0.14 6.58
C TYR A 64 10.07 -0.36 5.31
N ILE A 65 8.99 -1.15 5.41
CA ILE A 65 8.23 -1.60 4.23
C ILE A 65 7.25 -0.55 3.70
N LYS A 66 6.95 0.49 4.49
CA LYS A 66 5.94 1.51 4.13
C LYS A 66 6.46 2.58 3.17
N GLY A 67 7.78 2.61 2.95
CA GLY A 67 8.39 3.43 1.91
C GLY A 67 8.26 4.93 2.14
N VAL A 68 8.27 5.37 3.41
CA VAL A 68 8.23 6.79 3.78
C VAL A 68 9.45 7.56 3.22
N PRO A 69 10.69 7.04 3.28
CA PRO A 69 11.84 7.70 2.64
C PRO A 69 11.65 7.92 1.13
N GLN A 70 11.16 6.90 0.41
CA GLN A 70 10.88 6.97 -1.03
C GLN A 70 9.89 8.09 -1.34
N LYS A 71 8.83 8.21 -0.52
CA LYS A 71 7.84 9.28 -0.60
C LYS A 71 8.46 10.67 -0.47
N LEU A 72 9.35 10.84 0.51
CA LEU A 72 10.01 12.11 0.80
C LEU A 72 10.99 12.48 -0.31
N HIS A 73 11.74 11.51 -0.83
CA HIS A 73 12.62 11.73 -1.99
C HIS A 73 11.83 12.13 -3.24
N ALA A 74 10.69 11.49 -3.50
CA ALA A 74 9.85 11.87 -4.63
C ALA A 74 9.26 13.28 -4.47
N MET A 75 8.86 13.66 -3.26
CA MET A 75 8.43 15.04 -2.96
C MET A 75 9.56 16.04 -3.23
N GLU A 76 10.80 15.72 -2.87
CA GLU A 76 11.96 16.57 -3.14
C GLU A 76 12.25 16.71 -4.65
N VAL A 77 12.22 15.60 -5.39
CA VAL A 77 12.42 15.60 -6.85
C VAL A 77 11.32 16.42 -7.50
N PHE A 78 10.06 16.15 -7.16
CA PHE A 78 8.91 16.89 -7.65
C PHE A 78 9.03 18.41 -7.40
N LEU A 79 9.39 18.84 -6.20
CA LEU A 79 9.58 20.27 -5.90
C LEU A 79 10.80 20.89 -6.59
N THR A 80 11.81 20.08 -6.93
CA THR A 80 12.98 20.52 -7.70
C THR A 80 12.64 20.72 -9.17
N GLU A 81 11.91 19.78 -9.76
CA GLU A 81 11.55 19.77 -11.18
C GLU A 81 10.39 20.70 -11.50
N HIS A 82 9.51 20.91 -10.52
CA HIS A 82 8.33 21.76 -10.64
C HIS A 82 8.31 22.88 -9.59
N PRO A 83 9.23 23.86 -9.69
CA PRO A 83 9.32 24.95 -8.73
C PRO A 83 8.05 25.80 -8.63
N GLU A 84 7.18 25.78 -9.65
CA GLU A 84 5.88 26.44 -9.65
C GLU A 84 4.91 25.95 -8.57
N TRP A 85 5.16 24.75 -8.02
CA TRP A 85 4.37 24.15 -6.95
C TRP A 85 4.91 24.45 -5.54
N VAL A 86 6.12 24.98 -5.40
CA VAL A 86 6.64 25.44 -4.10
C VAL A 86 5.71 26.52 -3.54
N GLY A 87 5.27 26.36 -2.29
CA GLY A 87 4.28 27.24 -1.65
C GLY A 87 2.81 26.92 -1.99
N LYS A 88 2.54 26.03 -2.96
CA LYS A 88 1.18 25.70 -3.43
C LYS A 88 0.78 24.25 -3.16
N ILE A 89 1.67 23.46 -2.57
CA ILE A 89 1.42 22.05 -2.23
C ILE A 89 2.09 21.66 -0.95
N VAL A 90 1.43 20.82 -0.16
CA VAL A 90 1.93 20.32 1.12
C VAL A 90 1.73 18.83 1.20
N LEU A 91 2.75 18.12 1.68
CA LEU A 91 2.66 16.74 2.12
C LEU A 91 2.39 16.70 3.64
N VAL A 92 1.25 16.15 4.04
CA VAL A 92 0.98 15.79 5.43
C VAL A 92 1.28 14.30 5.60
N GLN A 93 2.39 13.99 6.27
CA GLN A 93 2.76 12.61 6.59
C GLN A 93 2.48 12.31 8.06
N VAL A 94 1.47 11.47 8.30
CA VAL A 94 1.22 10.86 9.61
C VAL A 94 2.00 9.55 9.68
N ALA A 95 2.93 9.48 10.63
CA ALA A 95 3.75 8.32 10.92
C ALA A 95 3.38 7.78 12.30
N VAL A 96 2.60 6.69 12.33
CA VAL A 96 2.22 6.04 13.59
C VAL A 96 3.44 5.30 14.16
N PRO A 97 3.85 5.56 15.41
CA PRO A 97 4.99 4.87 16.01
C PRO A 97 4.82 3.34 15.99
N SER A 98 5.91 2.63 15.72
CA SER A 98 5.93 1.17 15.64
C SER A 98 7.28 0.66 16.14
N ARG A 99 7.27 -0.42 16.94
CA ARG A 99 8.48 -1.15 17.39
C ARG A 99 9.64 -0.25 17.81
N GLN A 100 9.39 0.69 18.72
CA GLN A 100 10.33 1.76 19.04
C GLN A 100 11.64 1.28 19.69
N ASP A 101 11.63 0.10 20.28
CA ASP A 101 12.80 -0.51 20.94
C ASP A 101 13.71 -1.28 19.96
N VAL A 102 13.35 -1.30 18.68
CA VAL A 102 14.10 -1.99 17.62
C VAL A 102 14.99 -0.99 16.89
N GLU A 103 16.29 -1.27 16.81
CA GLU A 103 17.31 -0.37 16.25
C GLU A 103 17.00 0.07 14.82
N GLU A 104 16.54 -0.85 13.98
CA GLU A 104 16.18 -0.57 12.58
C GLU A 104 15.04 0.45 12.47
N TYR A 105 14.09 0.44 13.41
CA TYR A 105 12.99 1.42 13.46
C TYR A 105 13.46 2.79 13.97
N GLN A 106 14.43 2.82 14.87
CA GLN A 106 15.07 4.05 15.33
C GLN A 106 15.90 4.70 14.21
N ASN A 107 16.67 3.89 13.48
CA ASN A 107 17.44 4.33 12.31
C ASN A 107 16.51 4.87 11.21
N LEU A 108 15.43 4.16 10.90
CA LEU A 108 14.42 4.65 9.95
C LEU A 108 13.85 6.00 10.39
N ARG A 109 13.52 6.16 11.68
CA ARG A 109 13.02 7.42 12.22
C ARG A 109 14.03 8.55 12.07
N ALA A 110 15.32 8.29 12.33
CA ALA A 110 16.38 9.27 12.16
C ALA A 110 16.49 9.72 10.70
N VAL A 111 16.51 8.78 9.75
CA VAL A 111 16.52 9.05 8.31
C VAL A 111 15.31 9.89 7.89
N VAL A 112 14.10 9.51 8.33
CA VAL A 112 12.88 10.26 8.00
C VAL A 112 12.93 11.68 8.55
N ASN A 113 13.35 11.88 9.80
CA ASN A 113 13.49 13.21 10.39
C ASN A 113 14.53 14.06 9.67
N GLU A 114 15.67 13.48 9.29
CA GLU A 114 16.70 14.15 8.50
C GLU A 114 16.15 14.60 7.15
N LEU A 115 15.47 13.72 6.42
CA LEU A 115 14.85 14.04 5.13
C LEU A 115 13.81 15.15 5.27
N VAL A 116 12.91 15.07 6.25
CA VAL A 116 11.92 16.12 6.51
C VAL A 116 12.60 17.45 6.82
N GLY A 117 13.60 17.46 7.70
CA GLY A 117 14.34 18.68 8.07
C GLY A 117 15.08 19.30 6.89
N ARG A 118 15.75 18.46 6.09
CA ARG A 118 16.50 18.89 4.90
C ARG A 118 15.59 19.45 3.82
N ILE A 119 14.48 18.79 3.51
CA ILE A 119 13.51 19.23 2.49
C ILE A 119 12.80 20.51 2.95
N ASN A 120 12.32 20.57 4.20
CA ASN A 120 11.71 21.78 4.74
C ASN A 120 12.70 22.94 4.80
N GLY A 121 13.97 22.70 5.13
CA GLY A 121 15.01 23.74 5.11
C GLY A 121 15.33 24.26 3.71
N ARG A 122 15.17 23.42 2.67
CA ARG A 122 15.45 23.78 1.28
C ARG A 122 14.29 24.50 0.58
N PHE A 123 13.05 24.06 0.79
CA PHE A 123 11.88 24.57 0.06
C PHE A 123 10.85 25.29 0.95
N GLY A 124 11.02 25.23 2.26
CA GLY A 124 10.17 25.96 3.20
C GLY A 124 10.55 27.44 3.29
N THR A 125 9.62 28.21 3.83
CA THR A 125 9.80 29.61 4.21
C THR A 125 9.36 29.79 5.66
N ILE A 126 9.39 31.02 6.16
CA ILE A 126 8.87 31.33 7.51
C ILE A 126 7.37 31.02 7.62
N GLU A 127 6.63 31.17 6.52
CA GLU A 127 5.16 31.06 6.49
C GLU A 127 4.68 29.71 5.93
N PHE A 128 5.56 28.96 5.26
CA PHE A 128 5.21 27.76 4.51
C PHE A 128 6.18 26.61 4.80
N MET A 129 5.63 25.42 5.05
CA MET A 129 6.41 24.19 5.16
C MET A 129 5.87 23.16 4.15
N PRO A 130 6.70 22.65 3.22
CA PRO A 130 6.25 21.68 2.23
C PRO A 130 5.88 20.33 2.86
N ILE A 131 6.44 19.99 4.03
CA ILE A 131 6.14 18.74 4.73
C ILE A 131 5.71 19.01 6.17
N HIS A 132 4.47 18.62 6.49
CA HIS A 132 3.99 18.46 7.86
C HIS A 132 4.14 17.00 8.28
N PHE A 133 5.16 16.72 9.09
CA PHE A 133 5.43 15.38 9.61
C PHE A 133 4.90 15.22 11.04
N LEU A 134 4.02 14.24 11.26
CA LEU A 134 3.43 13.93 12.56
C LEU A 134 3.84 12.52 12.98
N HIS A 135 4.73 12.40 13.96
CA HIS A 135 5.12 11.10 14.53
C HIS A 135 4.26 10.77 15.76
N GLN A 136 2.97 10.54 15.54
CA GLN A 136 2.00 10.22 16.57
C GLN A 136 0.76 9.54 15.96
N SER A 137 -0.03 8.90 16.82
CA SER A 137 -1.36 8.44 16.44
C SER A 137 -2.31 9.63 16.34
N VAL A 138 -3.22 9.59 15.37
CA VAL A 138 -4.29 10.59 15.21
C VAL A 138 -5.63 9.95 15.52
N SER A 139 -6.59 10.74 16.00
CA SER A 139 -7.95 10.25 16.23
C SER A 139 -8.64 9.90 14.91
N PHE A 140 -9.66 9.07 14.98
CA PHE A 140 -10.48 8.74 13.81
C PHE A 140 -11.06 10.00 13.13
N ASP A 141 -11.53 10.97 13.92
CA ASP A 141 -12.09 12.22 13.44
C ASP A 141 -11.05 13.06 12.69
N GLU A 142 -9.85 13.19 13.25
CA GLU A 142 -8.74 13.93 12.64
C GLU A 142 -8.31 13.26 11.33
N LEU A 143 -8.21 11.93 11.34
CA LEU A 143 -7.84 11.14 10.17
C LEU A 143 -8.88 11.28 9.04
N THR A 144 -10.16 11.15 9.38
CA THR A 144 -11.27 11.27 8.42
C THR A 144 -11.32 12.68 7.82
N ALA A 145 -11.13 13.72 8.64
CA ALA A 145 -11.05 15.10 8.17
C ALA A 145 -9.84 15.34 7.26
N LEU A 146 -8.68 14.77 7.61
CA LEU A 146 -7.46 14.88 6.81
C LEU A 146 -7.62 14.19 5.46
N TYR A 147 -8.15 12.97 5.43
CA TYR A 147 -8.46 12.28 4.17
C TYR A 147 -9.41 13.12 3.33
N ARG A 148 -10.54 13.56 3.89
CA ARG A 148 -11.54 14.39 3.20
C ARG A 148 -10.96 15.65 2.58
N MET A 149 -9.98 16.27 3.22
CA MET A 149 -9.38 17.52 2.75
C MET A 149 -8.28 17.33 1.72
N SER A 150 -7.72 16.12 1.64
CA SER A 150 -6.56 15.84 0.79
C SER A 150 -6.99 15.68 -0.67
N ASP A 151 -6.18 16.23 -1.58
CA ASP A 151 -6.36 16.12 -3.03
C ASP A 151 -5.69 14.86 -3.60
N VAL A 152 -4.67 14.35 -2.89
CA VAL A 152 -3.91 13.17 -3.27
C VAL A 152 -3.64 12.31 -2.04
N CYS A 153 -3.83 10.99 -2.13
CA CYS A 153 -3.28 10.03 -1.18
C CYS A 153 -2.10 9.31 -1.83
N LEU A 154 -0.98 9.25 -1.11
CA LEU A 154 0.27 8.69 -1.62
C LEU A 154 0.73 7.52 -0.76
N VAL A 155 0.64 6.32 -1.34
CA VAL A 155 1.06 5.05 -0.74
C VAL A 155 2.24 4.50 -1.53
N SER A 156 3.44 4.58 -0.94
CA SER A 156 4.72 4.23 -1.56
C SER A 156 5.35 2.97 -0.95
N SER A 157 4.54 2.07 -0.38
CA SER A 157 5.06 0.89 0.30
C SER A 157 5.90 0.02 -0.63
N THR A 158 7.11 -0.32 -0.20
CA THR A 158 8.03 -1.20 -0.94
C THR A 158 7.55 -2.65 -0.92
N ARG A 159 6.74 -3.00 0.09
CA ARG A 159 5.97 -4.24 0.15
C ARG A 159 4.81 -4.10 1.15
N ASP A 160 3.60 -4.49 0.75
CA ASP A 160 2.44 -4.45 1.64
C ASP A 160 1.44 -5.56 1.29
N GLY A 161 1.04 -6.36 2.27
CA GLY A 161 0.08 -7.45 2.04
C GLY A 161 -1.27 -6.92 1.56
N MET A 162 -1.77 -5.90 2.25
CA MET A 162 -2.91 -5.08 1.83
C MET A 162 -2.74 -3.68 2.42
N ASN A 163 -3.15 -2.65 1.69
CA ASN A 163 -3.07 -1.28 2.18
C ASN A 163 -4.48 -0.72 2.43
N LEU A 164 -4.97 -0.81 3.66
CA LEU A 164 -6.33 -0.36 3.99
C LEU A 164 -6.48 1.16 4.00
N VAL A 165 -5.40 1.91 4.25
CA VAL A 165 -5.38 3.38 4.14
C VAL A 165 -5.89 3.86 2.78
N SER A 166 -5.53 3.17 1.69
CA SER A 166 -6.07 3.49 0.36
C SER A 166 -7.60 3.36 0.28
N TYR A 167 -8.19 2.34 0.91
CA TYR A 167 -9.65 2.15 0.96
C TYR A 167 -10.32 3.22 1.82
N GLU A 168 -9.72 3.54 2.97
CA GLU A 168 -10.21 4.56 3.91
C GLU A 168 -10.22 5.94 3.25
N TYR A 169 -9.16 6.28 2.52
CA TYR A 169 -9.11 7.50 1.73
C TYR A 169 -10.25 7.53 0.70
N ILE A 170 -10.39 6.50 -0.14
CA ILE A 170 -11.44 6.43 -1.18
C ILE A 170 -12.84 6.60 -0.57
N ALA A 171 -13.11 5.99 0.60
CA ALA A 171 -14.41 6.11 1.28
C ALA A 171 -14.76 7.57 1.65
N THR A 172 -13.77 8.46 1.81
CA THR A 172 -13.97 9.88 2.16
C THR A 172 -13.99 10.85 0.96
N GLN A 173 -13.80 10.34 -0.26
CA GLN A 173 -13.54 11.18 -1.43
C GLN A 173 -14.74 11.47 -2.34
N ARG A 174 -15.96 11.06 -1.98
CA ARG A 174 -17.16 11.14 -2.84
C ARG A 174 -17.41 12.51 -3.47
N ASP A 175 -17.22 13.60 -2.75
CA ASP A 175 -17.47 14.93 -3.34
C ASP A 175 -16.22 15.60 -3.93
N ARG A 176 -15.01 15.11 -3.65
CA ARG A 176 -13.75 15.76 -4.09
C ARG A 176 -13.02 15.00 -5.19
N HIS A 177 -13.28 13.70 -5.32
CA HIS A 177 -12.64 12.81 -6.27
C HIS A 177 -11.10 12.87 -6.21
N GLY A 178 -10.54 12.92 -4.99
CA GLY A 178 -9.10 12.98 -4.79
C GLY A 178 -8.37 11.80 -5.44
N VAL A 179 -7.13 12.03 -5.87
CA VAL A 179 -6.34 11.06 -6.64
C VAL A 179 -5.65 10.08 -5.71
N MET A 180 -5.59 8.81 -6.11
CA MET A 180 -4.87 7.75 -5.40
C MET A 180 -3.58 7.43 -6.16
N ILE A 181 -2.41 7.62 -5.53
CA ILE A 181 -1.12 7.13 -6.03
C ILE A 181 -0.74 5.91 -5.20
N LEU A 182 -0.53 4.77 -5.85
CA LEU A 182 -0.43 3.49 -5.19
C LEU A 182 0.74 2.66 -5.72
N SER A 183 1.62 2.23 -4.82
CA SER A 183 2.72 1.33 -5.15
C SER A 183 2.22 0.00 -5.72
N GLU A 184 2.84 -0.47 -6.80
CA GLU A 184 2.59 -1.78 -7.42
C GLU A 184 2.86 -2.95 -6.46
N PHE A 185 3.67 -2.74 -5.41
CA PHE A 185 4.00 -3.75 -4.39
C PHE A 185 3.00 -3.81 -3.23
N THR A 186 1.83 -3.18 -3.39
CA THR A 186 0.72 -3.28 -2.44
C THR A 186 -0.34 -4.24 -2.96
N GLY A 187 -0.89 -5.11 -2.10
CA GLY A 187 -2.01 -5.97 -2.50
C GLY A 187 -3.23 -5.19 -3.01
N ALA A 188 -3.40 -3.94 -2.57
CA ALA A 188 -4.47 -3.06 -3.03
C ALA A 188 -4.34 -2.68 -4.52
N ALA A 189 -3.13 -2.66 -5.09
CA ALA A 189 -2.90 -2.30 -6.49
C ALA A 189 -3.57 -3.25 -7.49
N GLN A 190 -3.83 -4.51 -7.09
CA GLN A 190 -4.55 -5.48 -7.91
C GLN A 190 -6.05 -5.19 -8.03
N SER A 191 -6.57 -4.35 -7.13
CA SER A 191 -7.99 -4.10 -6.95
C SER A 191 -8.39 -2.67 -7.34
N LEU A 192 -7.50 -1.70 -7.12
CA LEU A 192 -7.78 -0.28 -7.20
C LEU A 192 -7.34 0.32 -8.54
N ASN A 193 -7.94 -0.16 -9.64
CA ASN A 193 -7.58 0.18 -11.04
C ASN A 193 -7.85 1.64 -11.46
N GLY A 194 -8.39 2.49 -10.59
CA GLY A 194 -8.47 3.94 -10.80
C GLY A 194 -7.28 4.70 -10.20
N SER A 195 -6.29 4.02 -9.63
CA SER A 195 -5.09 4.64 -9.04
C SER A 195 -4.01 4.88 -10.10
N LEU A 196 -3.14 5.86 -9.83
CA LEU A 196 -1.85 5.97 -10.50
C LEU A 196 -0.91 4.92 -9.88
N ILE A 197 -0.61 3.86 -10.64
CA ILE A 197 0.25 2.77 -10.17
C ILE A 197 1.70 3.12 -10.43
N VAL A 198 2.54 2.97 -9.40
CA VAL A 198 3.94 3.42 -9.42
C VAL A 198 4.87 2.37 -8.83
N ASN A 199 6.12 2.34 -9.30
CA ASN A 199 7.20 1.64 -8.63
C ASN A 199 7.86 2.58 -7.60
N PRO A 200 7.76 2.31 -6.27
CA PRO A 200 8.31 3.19 -5.25
C PRO A 200 9.85 3.26 -5.25
N TRP A 201 10.54 2.37 -5.97
CA TRP A 201 11.99 2.41 -6.15
C TRP A 201 12.42 3.34 -7.28
N ASN A 202 11.49 3.76 -8.13
CA ASN A 202 11.74 4.80 -9.12
C ASN A 202 11.23 6.14 -8.59
N THR A 203 12.15 6.92 -8.03
CA THR A 203 11.85 8.24 -7.45
C THR A 203 11.30 9.22 -8.50
N GLU A 204 11.78 9.17 -9.74
CA GLU A 204 11.32 10.04 -10.83
C GLU A 204 9.89 9.68 -11.23
N ASP A 205 9.56 8.40 -11.38
CA ASP A 205 8.18 7.96 -11.67
C ASP A 205 7.23 8.40 -10.54
N LEU A 206 7.66 8.28 -9.29
CA LEU A 206 6.86 8.70 -8.15
C LEU A 206 6.65 10.22 -8.11
N ALA A 207 7.66 11.01 -8.46
CA ALA A 207 7.57 12.47 -8.60
C ALA A 207 6.65 12.88 -9.77
N ASN A 208 6.78 12.21 -10.91
CA ASN A 208 5.92 12.40 -12.08
C ASN A 208 4.45 12.07 -11.76
N ALA A 209 4.19 11.02 -11.00
CA ALA A 209 2.85 10.67 -10.55
C ALA A 209 2.26 11.72 -9.59
N ILE A 210 3.08 12.33 -8.72
CA ILE A 210 2.67 13.47 -7.90
C ILE A 210 2.25 14.63 -8.80
N HIS A 211 3.08 14.98 -9.80
CA HIS A 211 2.77 16.05 -10.75
C HIS A 211 1.48 15.77 -11.55
N GLU A 212 1.32 14.55 -12.05
CA GLU A 212 0.10 14.11 -12.74
C GLU A 212 -1.12 14.25 -11.83
N ALA A 213 -1.05 13.76 -10.59
CA ALA A 213 -2.18 13.79 -9.66
C ALA A 213 -2.68 15.23 -9.36
N VAL A 214 -1.76 16.19 -9.24
CA VAL A 214 -2.11 17.57 -8.89
C VAL A 214 -2.56 18.38 -10.10
N THR A 215 -2.16 17.99 -11.30
CA THR A 215 -2.56 18.60 -12.58
C THR A 215 -3.73 17.90 -13.27
N MET A 216 -4.14 16.72 -12.79
CA MET A 216 -5.22 15.91 -13.38
C MET A 216 -6.55 16.69 -13.46
N SER A 217 -7.22 16.59 -14.62
CA SER A 217 -8.48 17.28 -14.86
C SER A 217 -9.61 16.76 -13.96
N PRO A 218 -10.64 17.57 -13.65
CA PRO A 218 -11.78 17.14 -12.86
C PRO A 218 -12.51 15.91 -13.42
N GLU A 219 -12.59 15.79 -14.75
CA GLU A 219 -13.26 14.69 -15.45
C GLU A 219 -12.48 13.38 -15.28
N ALA A 220 -11.15 13.44 -15.41
CA ALA A 220 -10.27 12.30 -15.19
C ALA A 220 -10.30 11.86 -13.72
N LYS A 221 -10.26 12.81 -12.78
CA LYS A 221 -10.39 12.56 -11.34
C LYS A 221 -11.68 11.83 -11.00
N LYS A 222 -12.82 12.33 -11.49
CA LYS A 222 -14.13 11.71 -11.29
C LYS A 222 -14.19 10.31 -11.88
N SER A 223 -13.77 10.12 -13.13
CA SER A 223 -13.75 8.81 -13.80
C SER A 223 -12.89 7.78 -13.05
N ASN A 224 -11.74 8.20 -12.55
CA ASN A 224 -10.87 7.35 -11.75
C ASN A 224 -11.48 7.02 -10.39
N TYR A 225 -12.03 8.03 -9.70
CA TYR A 225 -12.72 7.85 -8.43
C TYR A 225 -13.88 6.87 -8.52
N GLU A 226 -14.74 6.97 -9.53
CA GLU A 226 -15.91 6.08 -9.68
C GLU A 226 -15.51 4.60 -9.79
N LYS A 227 -14.37 4.30 -10.43
CA LYS A 227 -13.81 2.94 -10.48
C LYS A 227 -13.37 2.46 -9.10
N LEU A 228 -12.69 3.34 -8.36
CA LEU A 228 -12.19 3.07 -7.01
C LEU A 228 -13.34 2.84 -6.02
N GLU A 229 -14.30 3.76 -6.00
CA GLU A 229 -15.48 3.71 -5.12
C GLU A 229 -16.26 2.43 -5.34
N LYS A 230 -16.54 2.07 -6.60
CA LYS A 230 -17.26 0.85 -6.95
C LYS A 230 -16.61 -0.41 -6.36
N TYR A 231 -15.28 -0.47 -6.32
CA TYR A 231 -14.59 -1.62 -5.72
C TYR A 231 -14.69 -1.59 -4.19
N VAL A 232 -14.34 -0.46 -3.57
CA VAL A 232 -14.27 -0.31 -2.11
C VAL A 232 -15.63 -0.56 -1.43
N PHE A 233 -16.72 -0.08 -2.02
CA PHE A 233 -18.06 -0.26 -1.46
C PHE A 233 -18.67 -1.64 -1.78
N LYS A 234 -18.11 -2.38 -2.74
CA LYS A 234 -18.58 -3.73 -3.07
C LYS A 234 -17.88 -4.81 -2.25
N TYR A 235 -16.56 -4.70 -2.09
CA TYR A 235 -15.72 -5.72 -1.45
C TYR A 235 -15.31 -5.27 -0.03
N THR A 236 -16.30 -5.23 0.87
CA THR A 236 -16.14 -4.78 2.26
C THR A 236 -15.49 -5.84 3.16
N SER A 237 -15.13 -5.46 4.38
CA SER A 237 -14.70 -6.39 5.44
C SER A 237 -15.76 -7.47 5.71
N ALA A 238 -17.04 -7.12 5.67
CA ALA A 238 -18.14 -8.07 5.82
C ALA A 238 -18.22 -9.04 4.63
N TRP A 239 -18.04 -8.55 3.40
CA TRP A 239 -17.97 -9.40 2.21
C TRP A 239 -16.79 -10.39 2.29
N TRP A 240 -15.61 -9.91 2.70
CA TRP A 240 -14.43 -10.74 2.93
C TRP A 240 -14.71 -11.84 3.96
N GLY A 241 -15.25 -11.47 5.12
CA GLY A 241 -15.53 -12.42 6.21
C GLY A 241 -16.55 -13.48 5.80
N ALA A 242 -17.65 -13.07 5.16
CA ALA A 242 -18.65 -14.00 4.64
C ALA A 242 -18.07 -14.96 3.59
N THR A 243 -17.24 -14.45 2.67
CA THR A 243 -16.61 -15.26 1.63
C THR A 243 -15.64 -16.28 2.22
N PHE A 244 -14.79 -15.86 3.17
CA PHE A 244 -13.85 -16.75 3.84
C PHE A 244 -14.54 -17.84 4.65
N VAL A 245 -15.55 -17.47 5.45
CA VAL A 245 -16.30 -18.44 6.28
C VAL A 245 -17.08 -19.42 5.41
N ASN A 246 -17.73 -18.95 4.34
CA ASN A 246 -18.45 -19.83 3.42
C ASN A 246 -17.51 -20.87 2.80
N GLU A 247 -16.30 -20.46 2.41
CA GLU A 247 -15.31 -21.38 1.85
C GLU A 247 -14.79 -22.35 2.91
N LEU A 248 -14.56 -21.89 4.14
CA LEU A 248 -14.15 -22.74 5.25
C LEU A 248 -15.21 -23.81 5.56
N THR A 249 -16.49 -23.42 5.62
CA THR A 249 -17.63 -24.33 5.85
C THR A 249 -17.76 -25.33 4.71
N ARG A 250 -17.58 -24.90 3.45
CA ARG A 250 -17.53 -25.77 2.27
C ARG A 250 -16.43 -26.82 2.40
N CYS A 251 -15.24 -26.44 2.86
CA CYS A 251 -14.11 -27.35 3.06
C CYS A 251 -14.34 -28.32 4.24
N ALA A 252 -15.08 -27.89 5.27
CA ALA A 252 -15.41 -28.71 6.43
C ALA A 252 -16.50 -29.77 6.17
N GLY A 253 -17.12 -29.79 4.98
CA GLY A 253 -18.16 -30.75 4.63
C GLY A 253 -19.55 -30.42 5.22
N GLU A 254 -19.70 -29.27 5.86
CA GLU A 254 -21.00 -28.77 6.31
C GLU A 254 -21.63 -27.90 5.22
N VAL A 255 -22.90 -28.16 4.88
CA VAL A 255 -23.67 -27.28 3.97
C VAL A 255 -23.98 -25.99 4.72
N PRO A 256 -23.55 -24.79 4.25
CA PRO A 256 -23.87 -23.54 4.93
C PRO A 256 -25.38 -23.37 5.05
N LYS A 257 -25.93 -23.45 6.28
CA LYS A 257 -27.31 -23.07 6.56
C LYS A 257 -27.39 -21.56 6.43
N SER A 258 -28.03 -21.09 5.36
CA SER A 258 -28.32 -19.69 5.00
C SER A 258 -28.06 -18.67 6.12
N LEU A 259 -27.10 -17.76 5.92
CA LEU A 259 -27.02 -16.52 6.70
C LEU A 259 -28.27 -15.69 6.36
N ARG A 260 -29.25 -15.72 7.26
CA ARG A 260 -30.49 -14.93 7.18
C ARG A 260 -30.18 -13.48 7.57
N ASN A 261 -30.39 -12.53 6.66
CA ASN A 261 -30.62 -11.14 7.03
C ASN A 261 -32.06 -11.00 7.53
N VAL A 262 -32.23 -10.19 8.59
CA VAL A 262 -33.51 -9.76 9.12
C VAL A 262 -34.21 -8.92 8.03
N GLY A 263 -35.12 -9.55 7.30
CA GLY A 263 -35.83 -8.95 6.16
C GLY A 263 -35.96 -9.97 5.03
N GLY A 264 -36.99 -10.81 5.12
CA GLY A 264 -37.19 -12.01 4.29
C GLY A 264 -37.40 -11.77 2.80
N SER A 265 -36.30 -11.56 2.06
CA SER A 265 -36.24 -11.75 0.61
C SER A 265 -35.09 -12.68 0.23
N ILE A 266 -35.41 -13.71 -0.55
CA ILE A 266 -34.46 -14.69 -1.08
C ILE A 266 -33.62 -14.01 -2.17
N VAL A 267 -32.34 -13.78 -1.91
CA VAL A 267 -31.36 -13.48 -2.98
C VAL A 267 -30.83 -14.81 -3.49
N THR A 268 -31.31 -15.26 -4.65
CA THR A 268 -30.73 -16.39 -5.35
C THR A 268 -29.39 -15.97 -5.93
N THR A 269 -28.27 -16.41 -5.34
CA THR A 269 -26.96 -16.34 -6.00
C THR A 269 -26.80 -17.58 -6.88
N SER A 270 -27.34 -17.54 -8.10
CA SER A 270 -26.82 -18.36 -9.19
C SER A 270 -25.58 -17.66 -9.73
N VAL A 271 -24.40 -18.09 -9.30
CA VAL A 271 -23.16 -17.78 -10.03
C VAL A 271 -22.83 -19.02 -10.84
N PRO A 272 -22.78 -18.94 -12.18
CA PRO A 272 -22.28 -20.04 -12.98
C PRO A 272 -20.79 -20.20 -12.71
N VAL A 273 -20.37 -21.43 -12.45
CA VAL A 273 -18.96 -21.82 -12.38
C VAL A 273 -18.38 -21.63 -13.79
N SER A 274 -17.75 -20.48 -14.06
CA SER A 274 -16.83 -20.36 -15.19
C SER A 274 -15.43 -20.70 -14.69
N SER A 275 -14.88 -21.78 -15.22
CA SER A 275 -13.49 -22.22 -15.03
C SER A 275 -12.50 -21.11 -15.34
N SER A 276 -11.85 -20.55 -14.32
CA SER A 276 -10.68 -19.67 -14.48
C SER A 276 -9.40 -20.47 -14.26
N ALA A 277 -9.14 -21.41 -15.17
CA ALA A 277 -7.82 -21.98 -15.40
C ALA A 277 -7.32 -21.50 -16.77
N ALA A 278 -7.16 -20.18 -16.93
CA ALA A 278 -6.47 -19.56 -18.06
C ALA A 278 -6.32 -18.06 -17.79
N LEU A 279 -5.24 -17.67 -17.11
CA LEU A 279 -4.61 -16.34 -17.17
C LEU A 279 -3.27 -16.42 -16.41
N ALA A 280 -2.44 -17.38 -16.82
CA ALA A 280 -1.05 -17.49 -16.38
C ALA A 280 -0.23 -17.96 -17.59
N ALA A 281 0.02 -17.05 -18.54
CA ALA A 281 1.13 -17.07 -19.49
C ALA A 281 0.93 -15.98 -20.54
N SER A 282 1.64 -14.86 -20.42
CA SER A 282 2.33 -14.16 -21.51
C SER A 282 2.72 -12.75 -21.06
N VAL A 283 3.89 -12.62 -20.45
CA VAL A 283 4.69 -11.40 -20.57
C VAL A 283 6.00 -11.85 -21.20
N VAL A 284 6.08 -11.71 -22.52
CA VAL A 284 7.33 -11.81 -23.26
C VAL A 284 8.06 -10.49 -23.05
N VAL A 285 9.21 -10.54 -22.40
CA VAL A 285 10.20 -9.45 -22.38
C VAL A 285 10.90 -9.44 -23.74
N PRO A 286 10.93 -8.34 -24.51
CA PRO A 286 11.81 -8.26 -25.66
C PRO A 286 13.24 -7.98 -25.17
N ALA A 287 14.15 -8.91 -25.47
CA ALA A 287 15.58 -8.72 -25.34
C ALA A 287 16.06 -7.65 -26.33
N ALA A 288 16.89 -6.74 -25.83
CA ALA A 288 17.60 -5.75 -26.62
C ALA A 288 18.50 -6.42 -27.66
N THR A 289 18.36 -5.99 -28.91
CA THR A 289 19.28 -6.29 -30.01
C THR A 289 20.53 -5.41 -29.91
N SER A 290 21.70 -6.03 -29.74
CA SER A 290 22.98 -5.41 -30.09
C SER A 290 23.79 -6.37 -30.95
N THR A 291 24.01 -6.00 -32.21
CA THR A 291 24.98 -6.63 -33.12
C THR A 291 26.01 -5.59 -33.55
N ASN A 292 27.26 -5.76 -33.12
CA ASN A 292 28.48 -5.65 -33.94
C ASN A 292 29.70 -5.98 -33.06
N LYS A 293 30.39 -7.10 -33.32
CA LYS A 293 31.60 -7.24 -34.17
C LYS A 293 32.86 -6.60 -33.59
N ASN A 294 33.78 -7.48 -33.16
CA ASN A 294 35.13 -7.71 -33.68
C ASN A 294 36.24 -7.86 -32.63
N ASN A 295 37.11 -8.84 -32.93
CA ASN A 295 38.52 -9.00 -32.53
C ASN A 295 38.80 -9.31 -31.05
N SER A 296 39.77 -10.13 -30.67
CA SER A 296 40.68 -11.08 -31.33
C SER A 296 41.60 -11.58 -30.20
N SER A 297 42.01 -12.85 -30.27
CA SER A 297 43.33 -13.32 -29.82
C SER A 297 43.62 -13.51 -28.31
N SER A 298 43.81 -14.79 -28.00
CA SER A 298 45.02 -15.36 -27.38
C SER A 298 45.08 -15.63 -25.87
N ASN A 299 45.59 -16.85 -25.64
CA ASN A 299 46.44 -17.34 -24.57
C ASN A 299 45.84 -17.98 -23.30
N ASN A 300 45.87 -19.32 -23.36
CA ASN A 300 46.75 -20.19 -22.57
C ASN A 300 46.71 -20.18 -21.03
N ASN A 301 46.54 -21.42 -20.57
CA ASN A 301 47.31 -22.13 -19.55
C ASN A 301 46.78 -22.23 -18.12
N ASN A 302 46.72 -23.52 -17.73
CA ASN A 302 47.18 -24.10 -16.46
C ASN A 302 46.32 -23.82 -15.21
N ASN A 303 46.28 -24.69 -14.22
CA ASN A 303 46.44 -26.14 -14.04
C ASN A 303 46.03 -26.38 -12.58
N ASN A 304 45.70 -27.62 -12.25
CA ASN A 304 45.84 -28.24 -10.93
C ASN A 304 44.83 -27.98 -9.78
N ASN A 305 44.13 -29.09 -9.49
CA ASN A 305 44.17 -29.89 -8.24
C ASN A 305 43.41 -29.47 -6.98
N ASN A 306 42.44 -30.36 -6.65
CA ASN A 306 42.30 -31.14 -5.41
C ASN A 306 42.45 -30.42 -4.06
N ASN A 307 41.39 -30.42 -3.24
CA ASN A 307 41.19 -31.45 -2.22
C ASN A 307 39.90 -31.27 -1.42
N SER A 308 39.44 -32.40 -0.90
CA SER A 308 38.18 -32.72 -0.23
C SER A 308 38.22 -32.57 1.30
N THR A 309 37.10 -32.07 1.87
CA THR A 309 36.39 -32.45 3.13
C THR A 309 37.09 -32.29 4.51
N PRO A 310 36.39 -32.33 5.67
CA PRO A 310 34.93 -32.37 5.94
C PRO A 310 34.42 -31.35 7.00
N VAL A 311 33.09 -31.39 7.14
CA VAL A 311 32.16 -30.71 8.05
C VAL A 311 32.42 -31.03 9.53
N ALA A 312 32.28 -30.03 10.41
CA ALA A 312 32.18 -30.17 11.87
C ALA A 312 30.75 -29.86 12.36
N PRO A 313 30.24 -30.51 13.43
CA PRO A 313 28.86 -30.40 13.88
C PRO A 313 28.64 -29.17 14.78
N ILE A 314 27.48 -28.53 14.65
CA ILE A 314 27.03 -27.44 15.53
C ILE A 314 26.22 -28.04 16.68
N GLU A 315 26.66 -27.80 17.90
CA GLU A 315 25.99 -28.13 19.16
C GLU A 315 24.72 -27.29 19.37
N GLU A 316 23.63 -27.96 19.76
CA GLU A 316 22.43 -27.35 20.32
C GLU A 316 22.73 -26.80 21.74
N LYS A 317 22.38 -25.54 22.00
CA LYS A 317 22.29 -24.99 23.36
C LYS A 317 20.83 -24.80 23.77
N PRO A 318 20.45 -25.12 25.03
CA PRO A 318 19.07 -24.97 25.51
C PRO A 318 18.70 -23.51 25.80
N LEU A 319 17.41 -23.22 25.67
CA LEU A 319 16.74 -22.00 26.12
C LEU A 319 16.83 -21.86 27.65
N GLU A 320 17.23 -20.68 28.14
CA GLU A 320 16.99 -20.24 29.52
C GLU A 320 16.28 -18.88 29.55
N GLU A 321 15.06 -18.96 30.09
CA GLU A 321 14.29 -18.04 30.93
C GLU A 321 14.50 -16.52 30.87
N SER A 322 13.39 -15.87 30.51
CA SER A 322 12.99 -14.52 30.88
C SER A 322 12.92 -14.31 32.40
N LYS A 323 13.58 -13.26 32.91
CA LYS A 323 13.19 -12.56 34.14
C LYS A 323 13.27 -11.03 33.95
N ALA A 324 12.36 -10.38 34.66
CA ALA A 324 11.88 -9.02 34.50
C ALA A 324 12.75 -7.92 35.17
N ALA A 325 12.33 -6.68 34.89
CA ALA A 325 12.48 -5.43 35.66
C ALA A 325 13.75 -4.60 35.44
N GLN A 326 13.64 -3.43 34.80
CA GLN A 326 13.25 -2.13 35.40
C GLN A 326 12.93 -1.12 34.30
#